data_AF-A0A0F9HTZ7-F1
#
_entry.id   AF-A0A0F9HTZ7-F1
#
_cell.length_a   1.000
_cell.length_b   1.000
_cell.length_c   1.000
_cell.angle_alpha   90.00
_cell.angle_beta   90.00
_cell.angle_gamma   90.00
#
_symmetry.space_group_name_H-M   'P 1'
#
loop_
_entity.id
_entity.type
_entity.pdbx_description
1 polymer ?
#
loop_
_entity_poly.entity_id
_entity_poly.type
_entity_poly.pdbx_seq_one_letter_code
_entity_poly.pdbx_strand_id
1 'polypeptide(L)'
;SPEGKGVPLIKRMVRDDNNCLGMRMHEPYAIIPHSRGVYRFLPGLVESMGLERELMNESPVAGRFKDFATDNQWLLGLLNVGSDFYIMQARDRASGEPGFGPMIWDTWFYRGNLAGQTMHLSTLTSPPRLWFGRANAAAYIKLSNAAGAPDVVSSDYRFATSGLRYTHRYNFEDWRNKDFPKVVVVGKGTLSAARYWDVSFSVDGAAYSSTDIDSNTMRVNSDGLHTFYLPLSTVGREIQFKLEFTGDSETAPPEISYFEPFAVPQSKKIPVNVIQLHLVADDIDGERVEVRTAAQQLSDLHTLDESPSPLKASGPWGEAKDMWLKSLRLVSVIQEPDLEAEYLVEVALQERRVS
;
A
#
# COMPACT_ATOMS: atom_id res chain seq x y z
N SER A 1 25.01 -30.74 -28.75
CA SER A 1 24.68 -29.33 -29.03
C SER A 1 23.34 -29.01 -28.41
N PRO A 2 23.22 -28.01 -27.51
CA PRO A 2 21.93 -27.55 -27.01
C PRO A 2 21.32 -26.45 -27.89
N GLU A 3 21.71 -26.35 -29.16
CA GLU A 3 21.04 -25.49 -30.13
C GLU A 3 19.80 -26.23 -30.69
N GLY A 4 18.60 -25.72 -30.38
CA GLY A 4 17.38 -26.12 -31.08
C GLY A 4 16.26 -26.74 -30.24
N LYS A 5 16.41 -26.89 -28.92
CA LYS A 5 15.25 -27.18 -28.07
C LYS A 5 14.69 -25.88 -27.51
N GLY A 6 13.62 -25.37 -28.14
CA GLY A 6 12.86 -24.24 -27.63
C GLY A 6 12.46 -24.49 -26.18
N VAL A 7 13.05 -23.74 -25.25
CA VAL A 7 12.65 -23.78 -23.85
C VAL A 7 11.34 -23.01 -23.76
N PRO A 8 10.26 -23.59 -23.21
CA PRO A 8 9.02 -22.87 -23.01
C PRO A 8 9.28 -21.71 -22.04
N LEU A 9 9.30 -20.48 -22.58
CA LEU A 9 9.58 -19.23 -21.87
C LEU A 9 8.56 -18.94 -20.77
N ILE A 10 7.31 -19.36 -20.99
CA ILE A 10 6.19 -19.21 -20.05
C ILE A 10 5.46 -20.55 -20.00
N LYS A 11 5.61 -21.30 -18.89
CA LYS A 11 5.00 -22.65 -18.74
C LYS A 11 3.48 -22.63 -18.52
N ARG A 12 2.89 -21.45 -18.32
CA ARG A 12 1.46 -21.24 -18.02
C ARG A 12 0.80 -20.26 -18.99
N MET A 13 1.06 -20.40 -20.29
CA MET A 13 0.34 -19.61 -21.30
C MET A 13 -1.13 -20.05 -21.32
N VAL A 14 -2.01 -19.18 -20.82
CA VAL A 14 -3.44 -19.29 -21.15
C VAL A 14 -3.57 -18.81 -22.58
N ARG A 15 -4.13 -19.65 -23.46
CA ARG A 15 -4.37 -19.30 -24.85
C ARG A 15 -5.26 -18.05 -24.92
N ASP A 16 -4.74 -17.01 -25.55
CA ASP A 16 -5.44 -15.77 -25.82
C ASP A 16 -4.93 -15.24 -27.17
N ASP A 17 -5.84 -14.90 -28.06
CA ASP A 17 -5.53 -14.53 -29.45
C ASP A 17 -4.74 -13.24 -29.58
N ASN A 18 -4.72 -12.41 -28.53
CA ASN A 18 -3.99 -11.15 -28.47
C ASN A 18 -2.67 -11.26 -27.69
N ASN A 19 -2.21 -12.47 -27.36
CA ASN A 19 -0.88 -12.65 -26.76
C ASN A 19 0.21 -12.20 -27.73
N CYS A 20 1.25 -11.54 -27.22
CA CYS A 20 2.37 -10.98 -27.99
C CYS A 20 2.01 -9.85 -28.96
N LEU A 21 0.74 -9.41 -29.05
CA LEU A 21 0.37 -8.24 -29.84
C LEU A 21 0.89 -6.96 -29.16
N GLY A 22 1.52 -6.08 -29.95
CA GLY A 22 2.17 -4.88 -29.42
C GLY A 22 3.55 -5.14 -28.82
N MET A 23 4.18 -6.27 -29.15
CA MET A 23 5.57 -6.54 -28.76
C MET A 23 6.50 -5.44 -29.29
N ARG A 24 7.41 -4.98 -28.43
CA ARG A 24 8.33 -3.88 -28.75
C ARG A 24 9.73 -4.17 -28.24
N MET A 25 10.73 -3.73 -28.99
CA MET A 25 12.10 -3.70 -28.49
C MET A 25 12.30 -2.45 -27.61
N HIS A 26 12.82 -2.65 -26.41
CA HIS A 26 13.33 -1.62 -25.52
C HIS A 26 14.70 -2.10 -25.07
N GLU A 27 15.73 -1.64 -25.78
CA GLU A 27 17.06 -2.26 -25.76
C GLU A 27 17.62 -2.40 -24.34
N PRO A 28 18.18 -3.57 -23.97
CA PRO A 28 18.42 -4.78 -24.78
C PRO A 28 17.24 -5.79 -24.79
N TYR A 29 16.09 -5.43 -24.23
CA TYR A 29 14.97 -6.34 -23.97
C TYR A 29 13.91 -6.34 -25.07
N ALA A 30 13.28 -7.49 -25.29
CA ALA A 30 11.98 -7.56 -25.95
C ALA A 30 10.88 -7.51 -24.90
N ILE A 31 9.94 -6.58 -25.06
CA ILE A 31 8.78 -6.40 -24.18
C ILE A 31 7.61 -7.17 -24.78
N ILE A 32 7.14 -8.19 -24.06
CA ILE A 32 6.15 -9.15 -24.55
C ILE A 32 4.88 -9.02 -23.69
N PRO A 33 3.85 -8.33 -24.19
CA PRO A 33 2.54 -8.31 -23.54
C PRO A 33 1.83 -9.67 -23.66
N HIS A 34 1.17 -10.08 -22.58
CA HIS A 34 0.50 -11.36 -22.44
C HIS A 34 -0.81 -11.20 -21.63
N SER A 35 -1.71 -12.17 -21.72
CA SER A 35 -3.01 -12.16 -21.03
C SER A 35 -2.92 -12.11 -19.50
N ARG A 36 -1.79 -12.55 -18.92
CA ARG A 36 -1.52 -12.51 -17.47
C ARG A 36 -0.73 -11.26 -17.02
N GLY A 37 -0.06 -10.60 -17.96
CA GLY A 37 0.63 -9.32 -17.81
C GLY A 37 1.83 -9.23 -18.76
N VAL A 38 2.93 -8.59 -18.38
CA VAL A 38 4.00 -8.20 -19.33
C VAL A 38 5.32 -8.79 -18.89
N TYR A 39 6.06 -9.34 -19.86
CA TYR A 39 7.38 -9.89 -19.60
C TYR A 39 8.43 -9.12 -20.38
N ARG A 40 9.60 -8.89 -19.77
CA ARG A 40 10.80 -8.58 -20.53
C ARG A 40 11.58 -9.86 -20.81
N PHE A 41 12.11 -9.93 -22.02
CA PHE A 41 12.90 -11.05 -22.50
C PHE A 41 14.28 -10.57 -22.95
N LEU A 42 15.29 -11.29 -22.50
CA LEU A 42 16.66 -11.30 -23.03
C LEU A 42 17.05 -12.78 -23.21
N PRO A 43 17.91 -13.15 -24.16
CA PRO A 43 18.40 -14.53 -24.23
C PRO A 43 18.93 -15.01 -22.87
N GLY A 44 18.26 -16.01 -22.29
CA GLY A 44 18.60 -16.57 -20.97
C GLY A 44 17.88 -15.95 -19.76
N LEU A 45 17.09 -14.89 -19.93
CA LEU A 45 16.37 -14.20 -18.85
C LEU A 45 14.94 -13.84 -19.27
N VAL A 46 13.97 -14.27 -18.49
CA VAL A 46 12.56 -13.89 -18.61
C VAL A 46 12.07 -13.49 -17.25
N GLU A 47 11.53 -12.29 -17.15
CA GLU A 47 10.97 -11.79 -15.90
C GLU A 47 9.72 -10.96 -16.18
N SER A 48 8.75 -11.07 -15.26
CA SER A 48 7.56 -10.22 -15.28
C SER A 48 7.96 -8.79 -14.93
N MET A 49 7.33 -7.85 -15.60
CA MET A 49 7.60 -6.43 -15.47
C MET A 49 6.36 -5.57 -15.47
N GLY A 50 5.14 -6.12 -15.58
CA GLY A 50 3.93 -5.32 -15.74
C GLY A 50 3.18 -5.07 -14.44
N LEU A 51 2.16 -4.21 -14.52
CA LEU A 51 1.08 -4.13 -13.55
C LEU A 51 0.11 -5.30 -13.79
N GLU A 52 0.57 -6.51 -13.45
CA GLU A 52 -0.11 -7.78 -13.74
C GLU A 52 -1.38 -7.96 -12.89
N ARG A 53 -2.25 -8.89 -13.34
CA ARG A 53 -3.43 -9.39 -12.60
C ARG A 53 -3.06 -10.50 -11.59
N GLU A 54 -1.78 -10.81 -11.40
CA GLU A 54 -1.33 -11.85 -10.47
C GLU A 54 -0.94 -11.28 -9.11
N LEU A 55 -1.80 -11.49 -8.11
CA LEU A 55 -1.65 -11.42 -6.63
C LEU A 55 -0.84 -10.27 -5.95
N MET A 56 0.19 -9.69 -6.57
CA MET A 56 1.00 -8.60 -6.06
C MET A 56 1.17 -7.54 -7.16
N ASN A 57 0.20 -6.62 -7.25
CA ASN A 57 0.27 -5.45 -8.13
C ASN A 57 0.66 -4.22 -7.30
N GLU A 58 1.67 -3.49 -7.75
CA GLU A 58 2.19 -2.26 -7.12
C GLU A 58 1.26 -1.05 -7.35
N SER A 59 0.30 -1.16 -8.27
CA SER A 59 -0.67 -0.13 -8.62
C SER A 59 -2.10 -0.65 -8.43
N PRO A 60 -3.09 0.22 -8.16
CA PRO A 60 -4.50 -0.17 -8.23
C PRO A 60 -4.95 -0.32 -9.68
N VAL A 61 -4.16 0.24 -10.62
CA VAL A 61 -4.38 0.12 -12.06
C VAL A 61 -3.89 -1.26 -12.48
N ALA A 62 -4.83 -2.18 -12.69
CA ALA A 62 -4.56 -3.55 -13.13
C ALA A 62 -5.27 -3.79 -14.47
N GLY A 63 -4.51 -4.09 -15.51
CA GLY A 63 -5.07 -4.19 -16.85
C GLY A 63 -4.22 -5.02 -17.79
N ARG A 64 -4.57 -4.94 -19.07
CA ARG A 64 -3.83 -5.60 -20.13
C ARG A 64 -3.12 -4.57 -21.00
N PHE A 65 -1.81 -4.68 -21.10
CA PHE A 65 -1.02 -3.89 -22.04
C PHE A 65 -1.35 -4.30 -23.48
N LYS A 66 -1.48 -3.29 -24.35
CA LYS A 66 -1.89 -3.42 -25.76
C LYS A 66 -0.78 -3.08 -26.72
N ASP A 67 0.04 -2.10 -26.37
CA ASP A 67 1.16 -1.66 -27.20
C ASP A 67 2.18 -0.91 -26.35
N PHE A 68 3.39 -0.78 -26.87
CA PHE A 68 4.48 -0.03 -26.23
C PHE A 68 5.14 0.92 -27.22
N ALA A 69 5.59 2.05 -26.69
CA ALA A 69 6.46 2.99 -27.39
C ALA A 69 7.63 3.35 -26.48
N THR A 70 8.78 3.66 -27.07
CA THR A 70 9.96 4.04 -26.30
C THR A 70 10.80 5.02 -27.09
N ASP A 71 11.45 5.93 -26.38
CA ASP A 71 12.50 6.82 -26.87
C ASP A 71 13.90 6.38 -26.36
N ASN A 72 14.02 5.12 -25.91
CA ASN A 72 15.16 4.51 -25.23
C ASN A 72 15.54 5.10 -23.86
N GLN A 73 14.91 6.18 -23.43
CA GLN A 73 15.06 6.72 -22.07
C GLN A 73 13.87 6.33 -21.19
N TRP A 74 12.67 6.40 -21.75
CA TRP A 74 11.41 6.06 -21.12
C TRP A 74 10.72 4.95 -21.92
N LEU A 75 10.11 4.03 -21.19
CA LEU A 75 9.19 3.05 -21.75
C LEU A 75 7.76 3.54 -21.52
N LEU A 76 6.96 3.58 -22.57
CA LEU A 76 5.57 3.95 -22.53
C LEU A 76 4.72 2.72 -22.84
N GLY A 77 3.74 2.44 -21.99
CA GLY A 77 2.84 1.30 -22.15
C GLY A 77 1.39 1.75 -22.27
N LEU A 78 0.70 1.30 -23.31
CA LEU A 78 -0.74 1.48 -23.47
C LEU A 78 -1.47 0.35 -22.73
N LEU A 79 -2.19 0.67 -21.66
CA LEU A 79 -2.81 -0.28 -20.74
C LEU A 79 -4.33 -0.14 -20.76
N ASN A 80 -5.06 -1.19 -21.13
CA ASN A 80 -6.52 -1.20 -21.02
C ASN A 80 -6.96 -1.81 -19.69
N VAL A 81 -7.84 -1.10 -18.98
CA VAL A 81 -8.43 -1.49 -17.69
C VAL A 81 -9.95 -1.45 -17.85
N GLY A 82 -10.57 -2.60 -18.11
CA GLY A 82 -11.99 -2.64 -18.44
C GLY A 82 -12.30 -1.85 -19.71
N SER A 83 -13.20 -0.87 -19.62
CA SER A 83 -13.55 0.08 -20.69
C SER A 83 -12.64 1.29 -20.78
N ASP A 84 -11.68 1.41 -19.87
CA ASP A 84 -10.79 2.56 -19.77
C ASP A 84 -9.42 2.23 -20.34
N PHE A 85 -8.66 3.26 -20.70
CA PHE A 85 -7.26 3.09 -21.03
C PHE A 85 -6.37 4.11 -20.32
N TYR A 86 -5.15 3.66 -20.07
CA TYR A 86 -4.08 4.38 -19.43
C TYR A 86 -2.88 4.37 -20.36
N ILE A 87 -2.13 5.47 -20.39
CA ILE A 87 -0.76 5.49 -20.87
C ILE A 87 0.11 5.54 -19.64
N MET A 88 0.86 4.47 -19.45
CA MET A 88 1.77 4.28 -18.35
C MET A 88 3.17 4.68 -18.81
N GLN A 89 3.94 5.28 -17.92
CA GLN A 89 5.37 5.55 -18.12
C GLN A 89 6.16 4.65 -17.16
N ALA A 90 7.23 4.06 -17.65
CA ALA A 90 8.12 3.21 -16.87
C ALA A 90 9.57 3.63 -17.01
N ARG A 91 10.30 3.40 -15.92
CA ARG A 91 11.76 3.43 -15.85
C ARG A 91 12.28 2.20 -15.12
N ASP A 92 13.56 1.90 -15.35
CA ASP A 92 14.26 0.90 -14.55
C ASP A 92 14.23 1.29 -13.07
N ARG A 93 13.99 0.28 -12.24
CA ARG A 93 14.03 0.40 -10.79
C ARG A 93 15.47 0.49 -10.32
N ALA A 94 15.79 1.55 -9.57
CA ALA A 94 17.10 1.68 -8.93
C ALA A 94 17.19 0.77 -7.68
N SER A 95 18.42 0.43 -7.27
CA SER A 95 18.66 -0.39 -6.08
C SER A 95 18.08 0.29 -4.83
N GLY A 96 17.26 -0.44 -4.08
CA GLY A 96 16.59 0.07 -2.87
C GLY A 96 15.24 0.75 -3.11
N GLU A 97 14.81 0.92 -4.35
CA GLU A 97 13.46 1.43 -4.60
C GLU A 97 12.40 0.35 -4.36
N PRO A 98 11.26 0.70 -3.73
CA PRO A 98 10.18 -0.24 -3.46
C PRO A 98 9.55 -0.74 -4.77
N GLY A 99 9.34 -2.04 -4.88
CA GLY A 99 8.69 -2.71 -6.01
C GLY A 99 8.97 -4.21 -6.04
N PHE A 100 8.10 -4.97 -6.69
CA PHE A 100 8.26 -6.38 -7.05
C PHE A 100 8.91 -6.55 -8.43
N GLY A 101 8.60 -5.67 -9.39
CA GLY A 101 9.08 -5.75 -10.77
C GLY A 101 10.39 -5.01 -11.02
N PRO A 102 11.09 -5.31 -12.13
CA PRO A 102 12.29 -4.60 -12.56
C PRO A 102 12.03 -3.16 -13.03
N MET A 103 10.77 -2.82 -13.31
CA MET A 103 10.35 -1.47 -13.72
C MET A 103 9.44 -0.87 -12.65
N ILE A 104 9.54 0.44 -12.46
CA ILE A 104 8.54 1.23 -11.76
C ILE A 104 7.60 1.82 -12.80
N TRP A 105 6.30 1.56 -12.67
CA TRP A 105 5.28 2.13 -13.52
C TRP A 105 4.56 3.28 -12.83
N ASP A 106 4.27 4.32 -13.61
CA ASP A 106 3.45 5.43 -13.18
C ASP A 106 2.40 5.78 -14.25
N THR A 107 1.28 6.35 -13.81
CA THR A 107 0.22 6.79 -14.70
C THR A 107 0.61 8.14 -15.29
N TRP A 108 0.80 8.18 -16.61
CA TRP A 108 1.05 9.44 -17.29
C TRP A 108 -0.24 10.09 -17.79
N PHE A 109 -1.13 9.28 -18.36
CA PHE A 109 -2.42 9.75 -18.88
C PHE A 109 -3.50 8.70 -18.64
N TYR A 110 -4.69 9.16 -18.31
CA TYR A 110 -5.88 8.34 -18.12
C TYR A 110 -7.04 8.86 -18.97
N ARG A 111 -7.81 7.96 -19.55
CA ARG A 111 -9.10 8.29 -20.14
C ARG A 111 -10.10 7.14 -19.98
N GLY A 112 -11.26 7.47 -19.42
CA GLY A 112 -12.36 6.53 -19.29
C GLY A 112 -13.17 6.32 -20.57
N ASN A 113 -13.89 5.18 -20.62
CA ASN A 113 -14.87 4.81 -21.66
C ASN A 113 -14.32 4.82 -23.10
N LEU A 114 -13.04 4.55 -23.27
CA LEU A 114 -12.38 4.49 -24.56
C LEU A 114 -11.36 3.35 -24.55
N ALA A 115 -11.24 2.66 -25.68
CA ALA A 115 -10.19 1.67 -25.87
C ALA A 115 -9.10 2.23 -26.80
N GLY A 116 -7.85 2.02 -26.40
CA GLY A 116 -6.69 2.10 -27.29
C GLY A 116 -6.25 0.70 -27.70
N GLN A 117 -5.62 0.59 -28.87
CA GLN A 117 -5.02 -0.68 -29.35
C GLN A 117 -3.58 -0.51 -29.80
N THR A 118 -3.18 0.69 -30.21
CA THR A 118 -1.83 0.93 -30.73
C THR A 118 -1.31 2.31 -30.32
N MET A 119 0.00 2.41 -30.24
CA MET A 119 0.75 3.59 -29.87
C MET A 119 2.02 3.70 -30.72
N HIS A 120 2.35 4.91 -31.15
CA HIS A 120 3.52 5.16 -31.99
C HIS A 120 4.15 6.51 -31.64
N LEU A 121 5.44 6.48 -31.32
CA LEU A 121 6.24 7.68 -31.15
C LEU A 121 6.74 8.16 -32.51
N SER A 122 6.48 9.42 -32.85
CA SER A 122 6.91 10.06 -34.09
C SER A 122 7.65 11.36 -33.83
N THR A 123 8.81 11.50 -34.46
CA THR A 123 9.64 12.72 -34.47
C THR A 123 9.42 13.58 -35.72
N LEU A 124 8.44 13.23 -36.58
CA LEU A 124 8.14 13.97 -37.81
C LEU A 124 7.49 15.34 -37.55
N THR A 125 7.01 15.58 -36.34
CA THR A 125 6.48 16.88 -35.90
C THR A 125 7.41 17.52 -34.89
N SER A 126 7.39 18.85 -34.82
CA SER A 126 8.01 19.62 -33.74
C SER A 126 6.92 20.32 -32.92
N PRO A 127 6.79 20.06 -31.61
CA PRO A 127 7.50 19.01 -30.86
C PRO A 127 7.10 17.58 -31.30
N PRO A 128 7.92 16.55 -31.00
CA PRO A 128 7.62 15.15 -31.24
C PRO A 128 6.30 14.75 -30.60
N ARG A 129 5.67 13.70 -31.13
CA ARG A 129 4.33 13.28 -30.70
C ARG A 129 4.28 11.80 -30.44
N LEU A 130 3.62 11.45 -29.33
CA LEU A 130 3.13 10.11 -29.08
C LEU A 130 1.72 10.01 -29.64
N TRP A 131 1.57 9.34 -30.77
CA TRP A 131 0.28 9.03 -31.37
C TRP A 131 -0.29 7.76 -30.76
N PHE A 132 -1.61 7.74 -30.55
CA PHE A 132 -2.29 6.54 -30.08
C PHE A 132 -3.72 6.48 -30.60
N GLY A 133 -4.23 5.26 -30.72
CA GLY A 133 -5.62 5.03 -31.07
C GLY A 133 -6.55 5.48 -29.95
N ARG A 134 -7.61 6.21 -30.30
CA ARG A 134 -8.68 6.67 -29.40
C ARG A 134 -10.02 6.28 -30.01
N ALA A 135 -10.55 5.11 -29.63
CA ALA A 135 -11.72 4.51 -30.28
C ALA A 135 -11.54 4.49 -31.82
N ASN A 136 -12.37 5.22 -32.56
CA ASN A 136 -12.34 5.28 -34.02
C ASN A 136 -11.49 6.46 -34.56
N ALA A 137 -10.72 7.14 -33.71
CA ALA A 137 -9.89 8.28 -34.07
C ALA A 137 -8.42 8.06 -33.64
N ALA A 138 -7.53 8.91 -34.13
CA ALA A 138 -6.17 9.05 -33.60
C ALA A 138 -6.11 10.27 -32.68
N ALA A 139 -5.39 10.13 -31.57
CA ALA A 139 -5.05 11.22 -30.66
C ALA A 139 -3.53 11.28 -30.50
N TYR A 140 -3.03 12.37 -29.93
CA TYR A 140 -1.62 12.51 -29.64
C TYR A 140 -1.35 13.25 -28.34
N ILE A 141 -0.19 12.95 -27.74
CA ILE A 141 0.44 13.75 -26.68
C ILE A 141 1.68 14.40 -27.29
N LYS A 142 1.86 15.71 -27.04
CA LYS A 142 3.09 16.41 -27.40
C LYS A 142 4.18 16.03 -26.40
N LEU A 143 5.29 15.51 -26.91
CA LEU A 143 6.46 15.12 -26.13
C LEU A 143 7.38 16.31 -25.97
N SER A 144 7.99 16.44 -24.79
CA SER A 144 8.92 17.54 -24.54
C SER A 144 10.18 17.41 -25.39
N ASN A 145 10.64 18.54 -25.94
CA ASN A 145 11.96 18.69 -26.56
C ASN A 145 13.09 18.88 -25.53
N ALA A 146 12.77 19.03 -24.24
CA ALA A 146 13.74 19.32 -23.18
C ALA A 146 14.44 18.06 -22.64
N ALA A 147 15.13 17.31 -23.52
CA ALA A 147 15.97 16.16 -23.15
C ALA A 147 15.30 15.14 -22.19
N GLY A 148 14.02 14.83 -22.45
CA GLY A 148 13.24 13.87 -21.66
C GLY A 148 12.61 14.42 -20.37
N ALA A 149 12.83 15.70 -20.03
CA ALA A 149 12.15 16.38 -18.93
C ALA A 149 10.89 17.13 -19.41
N PRO A 150 9.85 17.27 -18.58
CA PRO A 150 8.68 18.11 -18.91
C PRO A 150 9.10 19.57 -19.17
N ASP A 151 8.69 20.14 -20.31
CA ASP A 151 8.90 21.55 -20.62
C ASP A 151 7.64 22.34 -20.27
N VAL A 152 7.55 22.74 -19.00
CA VAL A 152 6.35 23.38 -18.43
C VAL A 152 6.16 24.84 -18.83
N VAL A 153 7.20 25.48 -19.39
CA VAL A 153 7.22 26.91 -19.70
C VAL A 153 7.02 27.21 -21.18
N SER A 154 7.22 26.23 -22.06
CA SER A 154 7.08 26.46 -23.49
C SER A 154 5.62 26.61 -23.93
N SER A 155 5.39 27.62 -24.77
CA SER A 155 4.09 27.94 -25.35
C SER A 155 3.61 26.90 -26.37
N ASP A 156 4.45 25.95 -26.76
CA ASP A 156 4.09 24.85 -27.66
C ASP A 156 3.28 23.76 -26.96
N TYR A 157 3.32 23.68 -25.62
CA TYR A 157 2.60 22.67 -24.85
C TYR A 157 1.25 23.18 -24.35
N ARG A 158 0.32 22.24 -24.19
CA ARG A 158 -1.00 22.48 -23.60
C ARG A 158 -1.21 21.40 -22.54
N PHE A 159 -1.57 21.83 -21.33
CA PHE A 159 -1.83 20.94 -20.22
C PHE A 159 -3.30 20.53 -20.23
N ALA A 160 -3.56 19.30 -19.80
CA ALA A 160 -4.93 18.91 -19.49
C ALA A 160 -5.44 19.76 -18.33
N THR A 161 -6.75 20.01 -18.30
CA THR A 161 -7.44 20.73 -17.23
C THR A 161 -7.95 19.80 -16.14
N SER A 162 -7.77 18.50 -16.28
CA SER A 162 -8.00 17.52 -15.23
C SER A 162 -7.18 16.26 -15.47
N GLY A 163 -6.95 15.52 -14.40
CA GLY A 163 -6.29 14.22 -14.47
C GLY A 163 -6.10 13.60 -13.10
N LEU A 164 -5.60 12.37 -13.14
CA LEU A 164 -5.39 11.57 -11.95
C LEU A 164 -4.05 10.84 -12.06
N ARG A 165 -3.42 10.64 -10.90
CA ARG A 165 -2.19 9.86 -10.74
C ARG A 165 -2.28 9.04 -9.46
N TYR A 166 -1.75 7.83 -9.49
CA TYR A 166 -1.57 7.00 -8.31
C TYR A 166 -0.09 6.88 -7.99
N THR A 167 0.29 7.02 -6.73
CA THR A 167 1.63 6.67 -6.29
C THR A 167 1.79 5.15 -6.26
N HIS A 168 3.03 4.66 -6.17
CA HIS A 168 3.26 3.29 -5.72
C HIS A 168 2.78 3.12 -4.26
N ARG A 169 2.65 1.87 -3.83
CA ARG A 169 2.35 1.57 -2.42
C ARG A 169 3.61 1.74 -1.57
N TYR A 170 3.52 2.59 -0.57
CA TYR A 170 4.59 2.83 0.38
C TYR A 170 4.51 1.82 1.53
N ASN A 171 5.56 1.03 1.69
CA ASN A 171 5.70 0.08 2.79
C ASN A 171 6.74 0.51 3.84
N PHE A 172 7.56 1.51 3.54
CA PHE A 172 8.63 2.00 4.40
C PHE A 172 9.57 0.88 4.87
N GLU A 173 9.84 -0.11 3.99
CA GLU A 173 10.75 -1.25 4.24
C GLU A 173 10.40 -2.11 5.47
N ASP A 174 9.19 -1.98 6.00
CA ASP A 174 8.69 -2.80 7.11
C ASP A 174 7.35 -3.42 6.72
N TRP A 175 7.14 -4.67 7.09
CA TRP A 175 5.92 -5.42 6.75
C TRP A 175 4.90 -5.44 7.90
N ARG A 176 5.22 -4.78 9.01
CA ARG A 176 4.33 -4.63 10.17
C ARG A 176 3.41 -3.42 10.01
N ASN A 177 2.42 -3.39 10.90
CA ASN A 177 1.51 -2.27 11.03
C ASN A 177 2.28 -1.02 11.50
N LYS A 178 1.91 0.12 10.92
CA LYS A 178 2.48 1.43 11.15
C LYS A 178 1.34 2.43 11.26
N ASP A 179 1.62 3.50 11.99
CA ASP A 179 0.78 4.68 11.97
C ASP A 179 1.27 5.59 10.83
N PHE A 180 0.34 6.13 10.05
CA PHE A 180 0.66 7.10 9.00
C PHE A 180 0.24 8.49 9.49
N PRO A 181 1.12 9.28 10.14
CA PRO A 181 0.71 10.50 10.83
C PRO A 181 0.39 11.66 9.89
N LYS A 182 1.10 11.76 8.76
CA LYS A 182 0.99 12.91 7.86
C LYS A 182 1.54 12.62 6.47
N VAL A 183 1.17 13.50 5.54
CA VAL A 183 1.79 13.63 4.22
C VAL A 183 2.10 15.10 3.95
N VAL A 184 3.25 15.36 3.34
CA VAL A 184 3.74 16.69 2.98
C VAL A 184 3.71 16.84 1.47
N VAL A 185 3.13 17.95 1.00
CA VAL A 185 3.01 18.26 -0.43
C VAL A 185 3.36 19.72 -0.65
N VAL A 186 4.20 20.02 -1.64
CA VAL A 186 4.53 21.40 -2.00
C VAL A 186 3.90 21.74 -3.34
N GLY A 187 2.97 22.68 -3.31
CA GLY A 187 2.35 23.27 -4.48
C GLY A 187 3.20 24.39 -5.08
N LYS A 188 3.14 24.57 -6.40
CA LYS A 188 3.96 25.57 -7.09
C LYS A 188 3.30 26.23 -8.30
N GLY A 189 3.64 27.50 -8.50
CA GLY A 189 3.58 28.24 -9.75
C GLY A 189 2.25 28.93 -9.99
N THR A 190 1.14 28.18 -9.91
CA THR A 190 -0.14 28.69 -10.43
C THR A 190 -1.39 28.21 -9.66
N LEU A 191 -1.21 27.66 -8.47
CA LEU A 191 -2.34 27.09 -7.72
C LEU A 191 -3.31 28.17 -7.25
N SER A 192 -4.59 27.82 -7.25
CA SER A 192 -5.69 28.70 -6.84
C SER A 192 -6.93 27.88 -6.45
N ALA A 193 -7.99 28.54 -6.01
CA ALA A 193 -9.27 27.86 -5.74
C ALA A 193 -9.87 27.13 -6.96
N ALA A 194 -9.53 27.55 -8.18
CA ALA A 194 -9.96 26.90 -9.43
C ALA A 194 -8.89 25.96 -10.03
N ARG A 195 -7.66 25.98 -9.48
CA ARG A 195 -6.52 25.17 -9.92
C ARG A 195 -5.85 24.52 -8.74
N TYR A 196 -6.16 23.26 -8.48
CA TYR A 196 -5.74 22.59 -7.26
C TYR A 196 -5.49 21.11 -7.48
N TRP A 197 -4.83 20.52 -6.49
CA TRP A 197 -4.72 19.07 -6.34
C TRP A 197 -5.50 18.61 -5.11
N ASP A 198 -6.32 17.59 -5.27
CA ASP A 198 -6.88 16.82 -4.17
C ASP A 198 -6.00 15.59 -3.94
N VAL A 199 -5.58 15.42 -2.69
CA VAL A 199 -4.80 14.27 -2.24
C VAL A 199 -5.75 13.32 -1.53
N SER A 200 -5.79 12.06 -1.95
CA SER A 200 -6.49 11.00 -1.24
C SER A 200 -5.51 9.91 -0.84
N PHE A 201 -5.78 9.19 0.23
CA PHE A 201 -4.99 8.03 0.66
C PHE A 201 -5.85 6.77 0.78
N SER A 202 -5.22 5.63 0.63
CA SER A 202 -5.77 4.29 0.85
C SER A 202 -4.76 3.49 1.68
N VAL A 203 -5.22 2.85 2.75
CA VAL A 203 -4.40 1.98 3.59
C VAL A 203 -4.77 0.54 3.30
N ASP A 204 -3.77 -0.32 3.08
CA ASP A 204 -3.94 -1.75 2.83
C ASP A 204 -4.98 -2.09 1.73
N GLY A 205 -5.10 -1.22 0.72
CA GLY A 205 -6.06 -1.39 -0.39
C GLY A 205 -7.52 -1.04 -0.07
N ALA A 206 -7.78 -0.35 1.04
CA ALA A 206 -9.10 0.17 1.39
C ALA A 206 -9.60 1.27 0.40
N ALA A 207 -10.82 1.74 0.60
CA ALA A 207 -11.34 2.87 -0.16
C ALA A 207 -10.50 4.14 0.06
N TYR A 208 -10.36 4.95 -1.00
CA TYR A 208 -9.63 6.21 -0.91
C TYR A 208 -10.40 7.24 -0.08
N SER A 209 -9.72 7.85 0.89
CA SER A 209 -10.23 8.98 1.67
C SER A 209 -9.43 10.24 1.35
N SER A 210 -10.14 11.36 1.20
CA SER A 210 -9.55 12.69 0.94
C SER A 210 -9.63 13.62 2.16
N THR A 211 -9.98 13.10 3.34
CA THR A 211 -10.14 13.92 4.55
C THR A 211 -8.96 13.79 5.51
N ASP A 212 -8.51 14.91 6.06
CA ASP A 212 -7.52 14.96 7.13
C ASP A 212 -8.14 14.62 8.51
N ILE A 213 -7.34 14.71 9.56
CA ILE A 213 -7.74 14.46 10.97
C ILE A 213 -8.86 15.40 11.45
N ASP A 214 -8.94 16.61 10.89
CA ASP A 214 -9.93 17.64 11.23
C ASP A 214 -11.14 17.59 10.29
N SER A 215 -11.26 16.54 9.46
CA SER A 215 -12.31 16.35 8.46
C SER A 215 -12.31 17.38 7.32
N ASN A 216 -11.20 18.09 7.11
CA ASN A 216 -11.03 18.96 5.96
C ASN A 216 -10.57 18.15 4.74
N THR A 217 -10.97 18.58 3.54
CA THR A 217 -10.43 18.00 2.31
C THR A 217 -8.94 18.34 2.17
N MET A 218 -8.11 17.32 1.94
CA MET A 218 -6.68 17.48 1.70
C MET A 218 -6.42 18.07 0.31
N ARG A 219 -6.61 19.39 0.21
CA ARG A 219 -6.52 20.14 -1.04
C ARG A 219 -5.33 21.08 -1.04
N VAL A 220 -4.53 21.00 -2.10
CA VAL A 220 -3.42 21.91 -2.39
C VAL A 220 -3.92 22.92 -3.43
N ASN A 221 -4.38 24.07 -2.98
CA ASN A 221 -4.96 25.15 -3.81
C ASN A 221 -4.18 26.48 -3.71
N SER A 222 -3.00 26.46 -3.12
CA SER A 222 -2.08 27.59 -3.06
C SER A 222 -0.64 27.10 -3.18
N ASP A 223 0.24 27.96 -3.64
CA ASP A 223 1.66 27.67 -3.66
C ASP A 223 2.22 27.56 -2.24
N GLY A 224 3.29 26.77 -2.08
CA GLY A 224 3.98 26.57 -0.80
C GLY A 224 3.75 25.19 -0.20
N LEU A 225 4.19 25.05 1.05
CA LEU A 225 4.18 23.80 1.81
C LEU A 225 2.79 23.54 2.41
N HIS A 226 2.22 22.38 2.10
CA HIS A 226 1.00 21.86 2.71
C HIS A 226 1.35 20.60 3.49
N THR A 227 0.90 20.52 4.74
CA THR A 227 1.02 19.32 5.56
C THR A 227 -0.37 18.87 5.94
N PHE A 228 -0.74 17.66 5.52
CA PHE A 228 -2.01 17.05 5.88
C PHE A 228 -1.76 16.01 6.97
N TYR A 229 -2.40 16.18 8.12
CA TYR A 229 -2.36 15.20 9.20
C TYR A 229 -3.44 14.17 8.96
N LEU A 230 -3.06 12.90 8.87
CA LEU A 230 -4.03 11.85 8.58
C LEU A 230 -4.77 11.46 9.87
N PRO A 231 -6.02 10.97 9.80
CA PRO A 231 -6.75 10.48 10.96
C PRO A 231 -5.95 9.45 11.76
N LEU A 232 -6.09 9.44 13.10
CA LEU A 232 -5.39 8.47 13.97
C LEU A 232 -5.77 7.00 13.71
N SER A 233 -6.88 6.77 13.00
CA SER A 233 -7.30 5.45 12.52
C SER A 233 -6.55 4.98 11.26
N THR A 234 -5.70 5.82 10.67
CA THR A 234 -4.91 5.52 9.47
C THR A 234 -3.72 4.64 9.85
N VAL A 235 -4.02 3.36 10.08
CA VAL A 235 -3.08 2.33 10.55
C VAL A 235 -3.11 1.13 9.61
N GLY A 236 -1.95 0.70 9.16
CA GLY A 236 -1.83 -0.47 8.28
C GLY A 236 -0.39 -0.80 7.91
N ARG A 237 -0.21 -1.72 6.96
CA ARG A 237 1.11 -2.16 6.50
C ARG A 237 1.64 -1.28 5.38
N GLU A 238 0.77 -0.91 4.46
CA GLU A 238 1.07 -0.09 3.30
C GLU A 238 0.05 1.04 3.13
N ILE A 239 0.51 2.14 2.52
CA ILE A 239 -0.32 3.28 2.16
C ILE A 239 -0.08 3.66 0.71
N GLN A 240 -1.13 4.07 0.02
CA GLN A 240 -1.08 4.56 -1.35
C GLN A 240 -1.81 5.88 -1.45
N PHE A 241 -1.32 6.77 -2.31
CA PHE A 241 -1.95 8.07 -2.54
C PHE A 241 -2.48 8.18 -3.96
N LYS A 242 -3.64 8.83 -4.08
CA LYS A 242 -4.25 9.25 -5.33
C LYS A 242 -4.18 10.78 -5.37
N LEU A 243 -3.63 11.30 -6.46
CA LEU A 243 -3.48 12.72 -6.73
C LEU A 243 -4.42 13.08 -7.89
N GLU A 244 -5.43 13.88 -7.63
CA GLU A 244 -6.39 14.34 -8.63
C GLU A 244 -6.22 15.84 -8.81
N PHE A 245 -5.93 16.28 -10.03
CA PHE A 245 -5.84 17.71 -10.30
C PHE A 245 -7.06 18.21 -11.05
N THR A 246 -7.42 19.44 -10.72
CA THR A 246 -8.41 20.24 -11.44
C THR A 246 -7.74 21.54 -11.85
N GLY A 247 -7.96 21.98 -13.08
CA GLY A 247 -7.48 23.26 -13.57
C GLY A 247 -8.45 23.94 -14.52
N ASP A 248 -8.25 25.24 -14.70
CA ASP A 248 -9.06 26.13 -15.54
C ASP A 248 -8.27 26.68 -16.75
N SER A 249 -7.01 26.27 -16.92
CA SER A 249 -6.12 26.76 -17.96
C SER A 249 -5.24 25.66 -18.54
N GLU A 250 -5.15 25.63 -19.87
CA GLU A 250 -4.24 24.74 -20.60
C GLU A 250 -2.81 25.29 -20.70
N THR A 251 -2.56 26.51 -20.24
CA THR A 251 -1.24 27.17 -20.30
C THR A 251 -0.64 27.46 -18.94
N ALA A 252 -1.39 27.20 -17.86
CA ALA A 252 -0.97 27.48 -16.50
C ALA A 252 -1.38 26.30 -15.58
N PRO A 253 -0.60 25.20 -15.61
CA PRO A 253 -0.96 23.95 -14.95
C PRO A 253 -0.77 24.02 -13.42
N PRO A 254 -1.59 23.27 -12.65
CA PRO A 254 -1.32 23.09 -11.23
C PRO A 254 -0.10 22.16 -11.06
N GLU A 255 0.97 22.63 -10.42
CA GLU A 255 2.22 21.86 -10.21
C GLU A 255 2.37 21.43 -8.75
N ILE A 256 2.79 20.18 -8.54
CA ILE A 256 3.36 19.69 -7.27
C ILE A 256 4.85 19.49 -7.49
N SER A 257 5.69 20.18 -6.72
CA SER A 257 7.15 20.07 -6.83
C SER A 257 7.76 19.11 -5.82
N TYR A 258 7.02 18.74 -4.78
CA TYR A 258 7.49 17.83 -3.73
C TYR A 258 6.33 17.06 -3.11
N PHE A 259 6.57 15.79 -2.79
CA PHE A 259 5.61 14.89 -2.17
C PHE A 259 6.35 13.92 -1.26
N GLU A 260 6.00 13.87 0.02
CA GLU A 260 6.63 12.99 1.00
C GLU A 260 5.60 12.47 2.02
N PRO A 261 5.33 11.15 2.02
CA PRO A 261 4.52 10.52 3.05
C PRO A 261 5.38 10.09 4.25
N PHE A 262 4.77 10.05 5.44
CA PHE A 262 5.44 9.64 6.67
C PHE A 262 4.78 8.40 7.28
N ALA A 263 5.60 7.54 7.90
CA ALA A 263 5.13 6.41 8.68
C ALA A 263 5.93 6.27 9.98
N VAL A 264 5.28 5.78 11.03
CA VAL A 264 5.88 5.47 12.32
C VAL A 264 5.61 4.00 12.63
N PRO A 265 6.65 3.16 12.80
CA PRO A 265 6.45 1.77 13.19
C PRO A 265 5.71 1.67 14.52
N GLN A 266 4.67 0.83 14.59
CA GLN A 266 4.04 0.55 15.86
C GLN A 266 4.98 -0.28 16.72
N SER A 267 5.11 0.10 17.99
CA SER A 267 5.78 -0.74 18.98
C SER A 267 5.07 -2.10 19.04
N LYS A 268 5.83 -3.19 19.20
CA LYS A 268 5.23 -4.51 19.47
C LYS A 268 4.35 -4.40 20.71
N LYS A 269 3.02 -4.41 20.52
CA LYS A 269 2.08 -4.52 21.63
C LYS A 269 2.31 -5.88 22.28
N ILE A 270 2.75 -5.88 23.54
CA ILE A 270 2.90 -7.12 24.31
C ILE A 270 1.48 -7.66 24.53
N PRO A 271 1.16 -8.90 24.12
CA PRO A 271 -0.16 -9.46 24.36
C PRO A 271 -0.41 -9.50 25.87
N VAL A 272 -1.56 -8.94 26.27
CA VAL A 272 -2.06 -8.98 27.66
C VAL A 272 -3.26 -9.92 27.66
N ASN A 273 -3.16 -11.03 28.38
CA ASN A 273 -4.26 -11.96 28.61
C ASN A 273 -5.00 -11.53 29.87
N VAL A 274 -6.28 -11.21 29.76
CA VAL A 274 -7.14 -10.89 30.90
C VAL A 274 -7.97 -12.13 31.22
N ILE A 275 -7.84 -12.63 32.44
CA ILE A 275 -8.53 -13.83 32.94
C ILE A 275 -9.38 -13.42 34.13
N GLN A 276 -10.65 -13.84 34.15
CA GLN A 276 -11.49 -13.73 35.33
C GLN A 276 -11.42 -15.04 36.12
N LEU A 277 -11.00 -14.93 37.38
CA LEU A 277 -10.93 -16.02 38.33
C LEU A 277 -12.05 -15.88 39.34
N HIS A 278 -12.80 -16.97 39.54
CA HIS A 278 -13.77 -17.09 40.62
C HIS A 278 -13.10 -17.87 41.75
N LEU A 279 -12.81 -17.18 42.86
CA LEU A 279 -12.17 -17.76 44.02
C LEU A 279 -13.24 -18.22 45.00
N VAL A 280 -13.22 -19.51 45.29
CA VAL A 280 -14.15 -20.20 46.20
C VAL A 280 -13.31 -21.07 47.13
N ALA A 281 -13.80 -21.35 48.34
CA ALA A 281 -13.16 -22.31 49.23
C ALA A 281 -13.02 -23.66 48.52
N ASP A 282 -11.82 -24.27 48.59
CA ASP A 282 -11.58 -25.58 47.99
C ASP A 282 -12.53 -26.62 48.60
N ASP A 283 -13.36 -27.24 47.77
CA ASP A 283 -14.13 -28.43 48.13
C ASP A 283 -13.72 -29.56 47.16
N ILE A 284 -12.90 -30.48 47.65
CA ILE A 284 -12.44 -31.64 46.88
C ILE A 284 -12.73 -32.89 47.71
N ASP A 285 -13.50 -33.79 47.11
CA ASP A 285 -13.91 -35.11 47.61
C ASP A 285 -12.78 -35.90 48.31
N GLY A 286 -12.63 -35.71 49.62
CA GLY A 286 -12.16 -36.75 50.54
C GLY A 286 -10.65 -36.89 50.83
N GLU A 287 -9.76 -36.02 50.33
CA GLU A 287 -8.34 -36.03 50.76
C GLU A 287 -7.92 -34.70 51.40
N ARG A 288 -7.30 -34.79 52.59
CA ARG A 288 -6.79 -33.65 53.37
C ARG A 288 -5.65 -32.95 52.61
N VAL A 289 -6.02 -31.99 51.78
CA VAL A 289 -5.19 -30.83 51.42
C VAL A 289 -5.78 -29.64 52.19
N GLU A 290 -4.95 -28.74 52.71
CA GLU A 290 -5.39 -27.59 53.49
C GLU A 290 -6.46 -26.78 52.74
N VAL A 291 -7.70 -26.76 53.26
CA VAL A 291 -8.81 -25.97 52.70
C VAL A 291 -8.40 -24.49 52.75
N ARG A 292 -8.07 -23.92 51.59
CA ARG A 292 -7.76 -22.49 51.48
C ARG A 292 -9.04 -21.72 51.23
N THR A 293 -9.32 -20.77 52.11
CA THR A 293 -10.42 -19.82 51.94
C THR A 293 -10.17 -18.92 50.72
N ALA A 294 -11.23 -18.38 50.12
CA ALA A 294 -11.09 -17.48 48.97
C ALA A 294 -10.27 -16.21 49.33
N ALA A 295 -10.26 -15.80 50.61
CA ALA A 295 -9.45 -14.67 51.09
C ALA A 295 -7.95 -14.99 51.10
N GLN A 296 -7.60 -16.22 51.47
CA GLN A 296 -6.21 -16.70 51.40
C GLN A 296 -5.74 -16.83 49.94
N GLN A 297 -6.59 -17.33 49.05
CA GLN A 297 -6.29 -17.39 47.61
C GLN A 297 -6.07 -15.99 47.01
N LEU A 298 -6.87 -14.99 47.41
CA LEU A 298 -6.66 -13.60 46.99
C LEU A 298 -5.33 -13.03 47.53
N SER A 299 -4.98 -13.35 48.78
CA SER A 299 -3.70 -12.96 49.38
C SER A 299 -2.49 -13.59 48.65
N ASP A 300 -2.63 -14.84 48.20
CA ASP A 300 -1.60 -15.50 47.40
C ASP A 300 -1.42 -14.79 46.05
N LEU A 301 -2.52 -14.40 45.39
CA LEU A 301 -2.45 -13.64 44.14
C LEU A 301 -1.78 -12.27 44.32
N HIS A 302 -2.01 -11.57 45.43
CA HIS A 302 -1.30 -10.33 45.75
C HIS A 302 0.21 -10.57 45.97
N THR A 303 0.57 -11.68 46.63
CA THR A 303 1.98 -12.06 46.81
C THR A 303 2.66 -12.35 45.46
N LEU A 304 1.92 -12.93 44.51
CA LEU A 304 2.39 -13.17 43.15
C LEU A 304 2.51 -11.89 42.32
N ASP A 305 1.66 -10.89 42.54
CA ASP A 305 1.75 -9.55 41.93
C ASP A 305 3.05 -8.84 42.33
N GLU A 306 3.45 -8.96 43.60
CA GLU A 306 4.68 -8.37 44.13
C GLU A 306 5.95 -9.17 43.79
N SER A 307 5.81 -10.40 43.28
CA SER A 307 6.92 -11.28 42.98
C SER A 307 7.67 -10.85 41.69
N PRO A 308 9.01 -10.75 41.71
CA PRO A 308 9.78 -10.43 40.52
C PRO A 308 9.91 -11.61 39.52
N SER A 309 9.46 -12.80 39.90
CA SER A 309 9.60 -14.04 39.14
C SER A 309 8.40 -14.27 38.21
N PRO A 310 8.61 -14.81 36.99
CA PRO A 310 7.51 -15.14 36.10
C PRO A 310 6.65 -16.29 36.66
N LEU A 311 5.35 -16.20 36.41
CA LEU A 311 4.38 -17.27 36.56
C LEU A 311 4.49 -18.23 35.39
N LYS A 312 4.43 -19.54 35.65
CA LYS A 312 4.29 -20.55 34.60
C LYS A 312 2.81 -20.72 34.27
N ALA A 313 2.39 -20.12 33.15
CA ALA A 313 1.06 -20.36 32.62
C ALA A 313 1.11 -21.59 31.71
N SER A 314 0.37 -22.63 32.09
CA SER A 314 0.21 -23.85 31.30
C SER A 314 -1.11 -23.79 30.55
N GLY A 315 -1.06 -23.75 29.22
CA GLY A 315 -2.27 -23.84 28.40
C GLY A 315 -2.90 -25.25 28.44
N PRO A 316 -4.13 -25.42 27.89
CA PRO A 316 -4.80 -26.74 27.80
C PRO A 316 -4.01 -27.79 27.00
N TRP A 317 -2.97 -27.37 26.27
CA TRP A 317 -2.06 -28.21 25.50
C TRP A 317 -0.69 -28.42 26.15
N GLY A 318 -0.49 -27.99 27.41
CA GLY A 318 0.71 -28.28 28.19
C GLY A 318 1.94 -27.40 27.90
N GLU A 319 1.82 -26.35 27.10
CA GLU A 319 2.90 -25.37 26.91
C GLU A 319 3.06 -24.52 28.17
N ALA A 320 4.20 -24.64 28.85
CA ALA A 320 4.57 -23.79 29.98
C ALA A 320 5.24 -22.51 29.47
N LYS A 321 4.52 -21.39 29.50
CA LYS A 321 5.05 -20.06 29.15
C LYS A 321 5.31 -19.23 30.39
N ASP A 322 6.41 -18.48 30.37
CA ASP A 322 6.69 -17.45 31.37
C ASP A 322 5.78 -16.25 31.13
N MET A 323 4.98 -15.93 32.13
CA MET A 323 4.07 -14.77 32.13
C MET A 323 4.32 -13.92 33.38
N TRP A 324 4.11 -12.61 33.26
CA TRP A 324 4.19 -11.67 34.37
C TRP A 324 2.82 -11.12 34.67
N LEU A 325 2.50 -10.99 35.96
CA LEU A 325 1.29 -10.32 36.38
C LEU A 325 1.46 -8.81 36.11
N LYS A 326 0.46 -8.23 35.44
CA LYS A 326 0.43 -6.81 35.07
C LYS A 326 -0.50 -6.02 35.99
N SER A 327 -1.64 -6.61 36.33
CA SER A 327 -2.59 -6.04 37.27
C SER A 327 -3.47 -7.11 37.87
N LEU A 328 -3.77 -6.96 39.16
CA LEU A 328 -4.76 -7.72 39.90
C LEU A 328 -5.88 -6.79 40.34
N ARG A 329 -7.14 -7.11 40.03
CA ARG A 329 -8.29 -6.30 40.45
C ARG A 329 -9.39 -7.17 41.03
N LEU A 330 -9.80 -6.89 42.25
CA LEU A 330 -11.03 -7.44 42.82
C LEU A 330 -12.24 -6.79 42.13
N VAL A 331 -13.09 -7.60 41.48
CA VAL A 331 -14.26 -7.15 40.72
C VAL A 331 -15.50 -7.13 41.60
N SER A 332 -15.73 -8.20 42.36
CA SER A 332 -16.88 -8.29 43.27
C SER A 332 -16.62 -9.27 44.41
N VAL A 333 -17.32 -9.05 45.52
CA VAL A 333 -17.40 -9.98 46.66
C VAL A 333 -18.84 -10.51 46.72
N ILE A 334 -19.00 -11.82 46.73
CA ILE A 334 -20.29 -12.50 46.89
C ILE A 334 -20.28 -13.11 48.30
N GLN A 335 -21.20 -12.69 49.16
CA GLN A 335 -21.27 -13.17 50.52
C GLN A 335 -22.73 -13.45 50.89
N GLU A 336 -23.03 -14.72 51.16
CA GLU A 336 -24.31 -15.14 51.72
C GLU A 336 -24.18 -15.30 53.25
N PRO A 337 -25.26 -15.15 54.05
CA PRO A 337 -25.18 -15.08 55.52
C PRO A 337 -24.57 -16.33 56.19
N ASP A 338 -24.69 -17.49 55.55
CA ASP A 338 -24.27 -18.79 56.08
C ASP A 338 -23.15 -19.47 55.25
N LEU A 339 -22.54 -18.74 54.29
CA LEU A 339 -21.47 -19.25 53.43
C LEU A 339 -20.20 -18.40 53.53
N GLU A 340 -19.05 -19.00 53.22
CA GLU A 340 -17.81 -18.26 53.08
C GLU A 340 -17.88 -17.27 51.90
N ALA A 341 -17.19 -16.13 52.04
CA ALA A 341 -17.17 -15.11 51.01
C ALA A 341 -16.43 -15.61 49.76
N GLU A 342 -17.03 -15.45 48.59
CA GLU A 342 -16.43 -15.72 47.29
C GLU A 342 -15.94 -14.41 46.65
N TYR A 343 -14.84 -14.49 45.90
CA TYR A 343 -14.26 -13.34 45.23
C TYR A 343 -14.21 -13.55 43.72
N LEU A 344 -14.72 -12.58 42.97
CA LEU A 344 -14.46 -12.50 41.53
C LEU A 344 -13.29 -11.55 41.30
N VAL A 345 -12.23 -12.06 40.67
CA VAL A 345 -10.97 -11.35 40.50
C VAL A 345 -10.59 -11.33 39.03
N GLU A 346 -10.15 -10.18 38.54
CA GLU A 346 -9.59 -10.02 37.22
C GLU A 346 -8.06 -9.99 37.31
N VAL A 347 -7.41 -10.89 36.57
CA VAL A 347 -5.97 -11.02 36.49
C VAL A 347 -5.52 -10.72 35.07
N ALA A 348 -4.67 -9.70 34.89
CA ALA A 348 -4.03 -9.40 33.62
C ALA A 348 -2.59 -9.96 33.62
N LEU A 349 -2.28 -10.83 32.66
CA LEU A 349 -0.98 -11.46 32.46
C LEU A 349 -0.34 -10.98 31.16
N GLN A 350 0.98 -10.82 31.12
CA GLN A 350 1.72 -10.43 29.90
C GLN A 350 2.98 -11.27 29.69
N GLU A 351 3.39 -11.48 28.43
CA GLU A 351 4.54 -12.34 28.07
C GLU A 351 5.92 -11.65 28.26
N ARG A 352 5.97 -10.40 28.75
CA ARG A 352 7.24 -9.70 29.00
C ARG A 352 7.11 -8.81 30.23
N ARG A 353 8.12 -8.84 31.11
CA ARG A 353 8.24 -7.90 32.22
C ARG A 353 8.39 -6.48 31.67
N VAL A 354 7.38 -5.65 31.89
CA VAL A 354 7.47 -4.20 31.68
C VAL A 354 7.73 -3.61 33.06
N SER A 355 8.93 -3.06 33.24
CA SER A 355 9.34 -2.33 34.46
C SER A 355 8.63 -1.00 34.58
#